data_AF-A0A2M9P571-F1
#
_entry.id   AF-A0A2M9P571-F1
#
_cell.length_a   1.000
_cell.length_b   1.000
_cell.length_c   1.000
_cell.angle_alpha   90.00
_cell.angle_beta   90.00
_cell.angle_gamma   90.00
#
_symmetry.space_group_name_H-M   'P 1'
#
loop_
_entity.id
_entity.type
_entity.pdbx_description
1 polymer ?
#
loop_
_entity_poly.entity_id
_entity_poly.type
_entity_poly.pdbx_seq_one_letter_code
_entity_poly.pdbx_strand_id
1 'polypeptide(L)' 'MVPTLLTLTDGSVVVADPSSELAAMTARHRATLGTVIFLNPFGSVFTQETGMAFPDTGFNPLSILDP' A
#
# COMPACT_ATOMS: atom_id res chain seq x y z
N MET A 1 -2.38 6.93 13.50
CA MET A 1 -1.99 5.88 12.53
C MET A 1 -0.51 5.95 12.16
N VAL A 2 0.03 7.10 11.73
CA VAL A 2 1.46 7.23 11.37
C VAL A 2 2.42 6.70 12.45
N PRO A 3 2.34 7.10 13.74
CA PRO A 3 3.26 6.59 14.76
C PRO A 3 3.22 5.06 14.87
N THR A 4 2.02 4.47 14.80
CA THR A 4 1.83 3.01 14.83
C THR A 4 2.55 2.32 13.68
N LEU A 5 2.47 2.85 12.46
CA LEU A 5 3.18 2.27 11.32
C LEU A 5 4.71 2.42 11.44
N LEU A 6 5.19 3.44 12.16
CA LEU A 6 6.61 3.64 12.41
C LEU A 6 7.17 2.73 13.51
N THR A 7 6.37 2.40 14.52
CA THR A 7 6.86 1.68 15.73
C THR A 7 6.42 0.23 15.85
N LEU A 8 5.34 -0.18 15.18
CA LEU A 8 4.91 -1.59 15.16
C LEU A 8 5.80 -2.39 14.20
N THR A 9 6.91 -2.89 14.73
CA THR A 9 7.91 -3.63 13.94
C THR A 9 7.66 -5.14 13.90
N ASP A 10 6.93 -5.69 14.87
CA ASP A 10 6.58 -7.09 14.90
C ASP A 10 5.29 -7.37 14.11
N GLY A 11 5.39 -8.28 13.14
CA GLY A 11 4.27 -8.75 12.34
C GLY A 11 3.97 -7.94 11.08
N SER A 12 2.98 -8.42 10.34
CA SER A 12 2.48 -7.79 9.12
C SER A 12 1.26 -6.91 9.42
N VAL A 13 1.10 -5.82 8.65
CA VAL A 13 0.00 -4.87 8.82
C VAL A 13 -0.69 -4.66 7.47
N VAL A 14 -2.02 -4.73 7.47
CA VAL A 14 -2.86 -4.33 6.34
C VAL A 14 -3.48 -2.98 6.65
N VAL A 15 -3.38 -2.03 5.71
CA VAL A 15 -3.86 -0.66 5.89
C VAL A 15 -4.80 -0.31 4.75
N ALA A 16 -6.02 0.12 5.08
CA ALA A 16 -6.89 0.79 4.14
C ALA A 16 -6.56 2.30 4.18
N ASP A 17 -5.97 2.81 3.10
CA ASP A 17 -5.48 4.19 2.99
C ASP A 17 -6.11 4.90 1.77
N PRO A 18 -7.36 5.42 1.89
CA PRO A 18 -8.07 6.02 0.75
C PRO A 18 -7.37 7.27 0.17
N SER A 19 -6.64 8.02 0.99
CA SER A 19 -5.94 9.25 0.56
C SER A 19 -4.50 9.00 0.12
N SER A 20 -3.97 7.80 0.32
CA SER A 20 -2.55 7.47 0.11
C SER A 20 -1.56 8.26 0.98
N GLU A 21 -2.04 9.02 1.98
CA GLU A 21 -1.19 9.85 2.84
C GLU A 21 -0.32 8.99 3.76
N LEU A 22 -0.87 7.92 4.33
CA LEU A 22 -0.11 7.04 5.22
C LEU A 22 1.00 6.33 4.46
N ALA A 23 0.69 5.85 3.25
CA ALA A 23 1.65 5.27 2.34
C ALA A 23 2.75 6.28 1.98
N ALA A 24 2.40 7.51 1.58
CA ALA A 24 3.36 8.56 1.25
C ALA A 24 4.31 8.90 2.42
N MET A 25 3.79 8.93 3.65
CA MET A 25 4.57 9.27 4.84
C MET A 25 5.43 8.11 5.36
N THR A 26 4.95 6.86 5.27
CA THR A 26 5.53 5.75 6.05
C THR A 26 6.14 4.64 5.21
N ALA A 27 5.82 4.52 3.91
CA ALA A 27 6.26 3.41 3.08
C ALA A 27 7.79 3.23 3.06
N ARG A 28 8.54 4.32 2.97
CA ARG A 28 10.02 4.27 2.96
C ARG A 28 10.58 3.66 4.24
N HIS A 29 10.03 4.02 5.40
CA HIS A 29 10.43 3.45 6.68
C HIS A 29 10.04 1.98 6.78
N ARG A 30 8.80 1.65 6.41
CA ARG A 30 8.30 0.26 6.38
C ARG A 30 9.15 -0.65 5.48
N ALA A 31 9.64 -0.13 4.35
CA ALA A 31 10.50 -0.86 3.43
C ALA A 31 11.86 -1.26 4.04
N THR A 32 12.27 -0.64 5.15
CA THR A 32 13.47 -1.06 5.90
C THR A 32 13.21 -2.26 6.82
N LEU A 33 11.94 -2.50 7.17
CA LEU A 33 11.51 -3.59 8.04
C LEU A 33 11.11 -4.84 7.24
N GLY A 34 10.60 -4.66 6.02
CA GLY A 34 10.19 -5.76 5.15
C GLY A 34 9.50 -5.28 3.87
N THR A 35 8.98 -6.21 3.09
CA THR A 35 8.30 -5.92 1.82
C THR A 35 7.05 -5.08 2.04
N VAL A 36 6.91 -4.02 1.25
CA VAL A 36 5.69 -3.20 1.20
C VAL A 36 4.96 -3.49 -0.11
N ILE A 37 3.71 -3.90 0.00
CA ILE A 37 2.83 -4.20 -1.14
C ILE A 37 1.79 -3.10 -1.22
N PHE A 38 1.56 -2.58 -2.42
CA PHE A 38 0.51 -1.61 -2.70
C PHE A 38 -0.56 -2.26 -3.56
N LEU A 39 -1.81 -2.19 -3.14
CA LEU A 39 -2.96 -2.60 -3.94
C LEU A 39 -3.76 -1.34 -4.25
N ASN A 40 -3.63 -0.83 -5.47
CA ASN A 40 -4.27 0.42 -5.87
C ASN A 40 -5.14 0.23 -7.12
N PRO A 41 -6.40 -0.21 -6.96
CA PRO A 41 -7.30 -0.43 -8.10
C PRO A 41 -7.68 0.87 -8.84
N PHE A 42 -7.35 2.04 -8.28
CA PHE A 42 -7.63 3.35 -8.86
C PHE A 42 -6.36 4.05 -9.38
N GLY A 43 -5.23 3.34 -9.47
CA GLY A 43 -3.94 3.94 -9.85
C GLY A 43 -3.99 4.65 -11.20
N SER A 44 -4.73 4.13 -12.18
CA SER A 44 -4.92 4.77 -13.48
C SER A 44 -5.69 6.08 -13.39
N VAL A 45 -6.79 6.10 -12.63
CA VAL A 45 -7.62 7.29 -12.39
C VAL A 45 -6.81 8.36 -11.64
N PHE A 46 -6.12 7.96 -10.57
CA PHE A 46 -5.26 8.85 -9.79
C PHE A 46 -4.17 9.50 -10.65
N THR A 47 -3.51 8.70 -11.51
CA THR A 47 -2.47 9.21 -12.41
C THR A 47 -3.04 10.18 -13.44
N GLN A 48 -4.24 9.90 -13.98
CA GLN A 48 -4.90 10.77 -14.95
C GLN A 48 -5.27 12.13 -14.33
N GLU A 49 -5.75 12.15 -13.09
CA GLU A 49 -6.22 13.38 -12.44
C GLU A 49 -5.08 14.22 -11.85
N THR A 50 -4.02 13.57 -11.35
CA THR A 50 -2.95 14.26 -10.62
C THR A 50 -1.64 14.37 -11.40
N GLY A 51 -1.49 13.62 -12.49
CA GLY A 51 -0.22 13.46 -13.21
C GLY A 51 0.85 12.68 -12.45
N MET A 52 0.54 12.18 -11.26
CA MET A 52 1.47 11.43 -10.40
C MET A 52 1.15 9.94 -10.45
N ALA A 53 2.15 9.13 -10.76
CA ALA A 53 2.02 7.68 -10.67
C ALA A 53 2.17 7.23 -9.22
N PHE A 54 1.21 6.44 -8.73
CA PHE A 54 1.31 5.77 -7.44
C PHE A 54 1.56 4.26 -7.65
N PRO A 55 2.40 3.61 -6.82
CA PRO A 55 2.69 2.19 -7.00
C PRO A 55 1.43 1.31 -6.91
N ASP A 56 1.39 0.27 -7.74
CA ASP A 56 0.44 -0.84 -7.65
C ASP A 56 1.18 -2.15 -7.93
N THR A 57 1.12 -3.08 -6.99
CA THR A 57 1.71 -4.42 -7.11
C THR A 57 0.78 -5.36 -7.89
N GLY A 58 -0.52 -5.07 -7.90
CA GLY A 58 -1.53 -5.93 -8.50
C GLY A 58 -1.84 -7.17 -7.64
N PHE A 59 -3.09 -7.60 -7.67
CA PHE A 59 -3.54 -8.82 -7.02
C PHE A 59 -4.81 -9.36 -7.66
N ASN A 60 -4.86 -10.66 -7.93
CA ASN A 60 -6.07 -11.34 -8.35
C ASN A 60 -6.55 -12.26 -7.21
N PRO A 61 -7.61 -11.90 -6.46
CA PRO A 61 -8.10 -12.73 -5.37
C PRO A 61 -8.66 -14.07 -5.84
N LEU A 62 -9.11 -14.18 -7.10
CA LEU A 62 -9.63 -15.45 -7.63
C LEU A 62 -8.53 -16.48 -7.89
N SER A 63 -7.26 -16.04 -7.96
CA SER A 63 -6.12 -16.95 -8.17
C SER A 63 -5.85 -17.88 -6.97
N ILE A 64 -6.40 -17.56 -5.79
CA ILE A 64 -6.17 -18.32 -4.55
C ILE A 64 -7.31 -19.28 -4.21
N LEU A 65 -8.41 -19.25 -4.97
CA LEU A 65 -9.55 -20.12 -4.70
C LEU A 65 -9.21 -21.55 -5.10
N ASP A 66 -9.40 -22.49 -4.17
CA ASP A 66 -9.38 -23.92 -4.43
C ASP A 66 -10.81 -24.35 -4.78
N PRO A 67 -11.08 -24.88 -5.98
CA PRO A 67 -12.44 -25.16 -6.48
C PRO A 67 -13.22 -26.21 -5.69
#